data_AF-A0A4Y8C7R0-F1
#
_entry.id   AF-A0A4Y8C7R0-F1
#
_cell.length_a   1.000
_cell.length_b   1.000
_cell.length_c   1.000
_cell.angle_alpha   90.00
_cell.angle_beta   90.00
_cell.angle_gamma   90.00
#
_symmetry.space_group_name_H-M   'P 1'
#
loop_
_entity.id
_entity.type
_entity.pdbx_description
1 polymer ?
#
loop_
_entity_poly.entity_id
_entity_poly.type
_entity_poly.pdbx_seq_one_letter_code
_entity_poly.pdbx_strand_id
1 'polypeptide(L)'
;MDNAQVYYPSNDFKSSPSSSGTKGTMKPYTINGKTYYPTVVAVGETADGIASWYGPGFHGKKTSNGETYNQNGLTAAHKTLPMNTILKVTNLNNNRQVTVRVNDRGPFVNNR
;
A
#
# COMPACT_ATOMS: atom_id res chain seq x y z
N MET A 1 -0.76 11.04 12.29
CA MET A 1 0.25 10.79 11.24
C MET A 1 1.45 10.35 12.00
N ASP A 2 1.90 9.14 11.75
CA ASP A 2 2.75 8.46 12.70
C ASP A 2 3.97 7.93 11.95
N ASN A 3 5.13 7.99 12.60
CA ASN A 3 6.35 7.39 12.05
C ASN A 3 6.14 5.89 11.99
N ALA A 4 6.38 5.33 10.81
CA ALA A 4 6.20 3.92 10.57
C ALA A 4 7.40 3.33 9.84
N GLN A 5 7.79 2.14 10.28
CA GLN A 5 8.66 1.26 9.51
C GLN A 5 7.79 0.20 8.85
N VAL A 6 7.98 0.05 7.54
CA VAL A 6 7.31 -0.93 6.71
C VAL A 6 8.28 -2.08 6.44
N TYR A 7 7.80 -3.30 6.59
CA TYR A 7 8.52 -4.54 6.33
C TYR A 7 7.73 -5.41 5.35
N TYR A 8 8.41 -6.01 4.39
CA TYR A 8 7.80 -6.94 3.43
C TYR A 8 7.93 -8.38 3.96
N PRO A 9 6.84 -8.99 4.48
CA PRO A 9 6.90 -10.33 5.05
C PRO A 9 7.16 -11.39 3.98
N SER A 10 7.65 -12.55 4.44
CA SER A 10 7.92 -13.71 3.59
C SER A 10 6.73 -14.14 2.74
N ASN A 11 7.02 -14.89 1.67
CA ASN A 11 6.05 -15.50 0.77
C ASN A 11 5.06 -16.46 1.47
N ASP A 12 5.19 -16.67 2.79
CA ASP A 12 4.29 -17.49 3.61
C ASP A 12 2.93 -16.83 3.81
N PHE A 13 2.82 -15.51 3.63
CA PHE A 13 1.52 -14.88 3.39
C PHE A 13 1.05 -15.28 1.99
N LYS A 14 0.12 -16.25 1.92
CA LYS A 14 -0.51 -16.72 0.67
C LYS A 14 -1.23 -15.59 -0.07
N SER A 15 -0.50 -14.75 -0.77
CA SER A 15 -0.96 -14.14 -2.01
C SER A 15 -0.01 -14.63 -3.10
N SER A 16 -0.34 -15.75 -3.73
CA SER A 16 0.13 -15.97 -5.09
C SER A 16 -0.33 -14.74 -5.87
N PRO A 17 0.56 -13.86 -6.36
CA PRO A 17 0.14 -12.86 -7.31
C PRO A 17 -0.28 -13.69 -8.52
N SER A 18 -1.58 -13.74 -8.83
CA SER A 18 -1.96 -14.31 -10.12
C SER A 18 -1.20 -13.50 -11.17
N SER A 19 -0.43 -14.18 -12.01
CA SER A 19 0.50 -13.57 -12.97
C SER A 19 -0.21 -12.64 -13.98
N SER A 20 -1.54 -12.67 -14.05
CA SER A 20 -2.36 -11.76 -14.86
C SER A 20 -2.70 -10.44 -14.15
N GLY A 21 -2.86 -10.42 -12.82
CA GLY A 21 -3.27 -9.23 -12.06
C GLY A 21 -2.15 -8.21 -11.86
N THR A 22 -0.91 -8.67 -11.75
CA THR A 22 0.26 -7.79 -11.50
C THR A 22 0.56 -6.89 -12.68
N LYS A 23 0.37 -7.36 -13.93
CA LYS A 23 0.75 -6.62 -15.16
C LYS A 23 0.08 -5.25 -15.27
N GLY A 24 -1.23 -5.17 -15.00
CA GLY A 24 -1.96 -3.89 -15.05
C GLY A 24 -1.49 -2.90 -13.99
N THR A 25 -1.14 -3.42 -12.81
CA THR A 25 -0.73 -2.60 -11.66
C THR A 25 0.71 -2.10 -11.78
N MET A 26 1.51 -2.70 -12.66
CA MET A 26 2.90 -2.32 -12.91
C MET A 26 3.07 -1.26 -14.00
N LYS A 27 1.99 -0.82 -14.66
CA LYS A 27 2.05 0.24 -15.66
C LYS A 27 2.37 1.59 -14.99
N PRO A 28 3.34 2.37 -15.49
CA PRO A 28 3.56 3.74 -15.03
C PRO A 28 2.31 4.60 -15.18
N TYR A 29 2.10 5.53 -14.27
CA TYR A 29 0.92 6.38 -14.25
C TYR A 29 1.26 7.80 -13.78
N THR A 30 0.48 8.79 -14.23
CA THR A 30 0.71 10.21 -13.95
C THR A 30 -0.43 10.76 -13.12
N ILE A 31 -0.09 11.43 -12.00
CA ILE A 31 -1.03 12.19 -11.17
C ILE A 31 -0.43 13.58 -10.98
N ASN A 32 -1.22 14.64 -11.25
CA ASN A 32 -0.81 16.03 -11.09
C ASN A 32 0.54 16.37 -11.77
N GLY A 33 0.79 15.84 -12.97
CA GLY A 33 2.03 16.06 -13.73
C GLY A 33 3.25 15.27 -13.23
N LYS A 34 3.15 14.51 -12.14
CA LYS A 34 4.20 13.61 -11.66
C LYS A 34 3.94 12.18 -12.10
N THR A 35 4.91 11.58 -12.78
CA THR A 35 4.87 10.17 -13.19
C THR A 35 5.44 9.28 -12.09
N TYR A 36 4.69 8.25 -11.74
CA TYR A 36 5.07 7.21 -10.80
C TYR A 36 5.36 5.91 -11.55
N TYR A 37 6.45 5.27 -11.18
CA TYR A 37 6.89 3.99 -11.73
C TYR A 37 6.69 2.93 -10.66
N PRO A 38 5.73 2.01 -10.83
CA PRO A 38 5.59 0.90 -9.91
C PRO A 38 6.86 0.05 -9.84
N THR A 39 7.26 -0.33 -8.63
CA THR A 39 8.51 -1.02 -8.35
C THR A 39 8.23 -2.21 -7.44
N VAL A 40 8.74 -3.38 -7.82
CA VAL A 40 8.75 -4.57 -6.97
C VAL A 40 9.85 -4.45 -5.92
N VAL A 41 9.61 -5.04 -4.76
CA VAL A 41 10.50 -5.04 -3.60
C VAL A 41 10.80 -6.47 -3.19
N ALA A 42 11.94 -6.68 -2.55
CA ALA A 42 12.32 -8.00 -2.09
C ALA A 42 11.63 -8.33 -0.75
N VAL A 43 11.34 -9.61 -0.55
CA VAL A 43 10.99 -10.12 0.78
C VAL A 43 12.11 -9.77 1.76
N GLY A 44 11.74 -9.27 2.94
CA GLY A 44 12.68 -8.89 3.98
C GLY A 44 13.19 -7.45 3.90
N GLU A 45 12.92 -6.73 2.81
CA GLU A 45 13.27 -5.32 2.70
C GLU A 45 12.48 -4.47 3.71
N THR A 46 13.03 -3.31 4.08
CA THR A 46 12.38 -2.36 4.98
C THR A 46 12.42 -0.94 4.42
N ALA A 47 11.42 -0.14 4.76
CA ALA A 47 11.37 1.28 4.42
C ALA A 47 10.77 2.08 5.58
N ASP A 48 11.35 3.25 5.87
CA ASP A 48 10.85 4.17 6.87
C ASP A 48 10.05 5.31 6.21
N GLY A 49 8.99 5.75 6.86
CA GLY A 49 8.17 6.85 6.36
C GLY A 49 7.06 7.27 7.30
N ILE A 50 6.24 8.20 6.82
CA ILE A 50 5.06 8.67 7.54
C ILE A 50 3.85 7.88 7.06
N ALA A 51 3.18 7.20 7.99
CA ALA A 51 1.89 6.57 7.74
C ALA A 51 0.73 7.49 8.12
N SER A 52 -0.32 7.47 7.31
CA SER A 52 -1.58 8.13 7.61
C SER A 52 -2.75 7.21 7.27
N TRP A 53 -3.91 7.45 7.89
CA TRP A 53 -5.11 6.65 7.71
C TRP A 53 -6.16 7.46 6.93
N TYR A 54 -7.05 6.75 6.23
CA TYR A 54 -8.16 7.37 5.52
C TYR A 54 -9.20 7.91 6.51
N GLY A 55 -9.45 9.22 6.46
CA GLY A 55 -10.49 9.87 7.26
C GLY A 55 -11.90 9.34 6.95
N PRO A 56 -12.92 9.80 7.69
CA PRO A 56 -14.32 9.47 7.39
C PRO A 56 -14.71 9.88 5.96
N GLY A 57 -15.62 9.11 5.34
CA GLY A 57 -16.17 9.42 4.01
C GLY A 57 -15.47 8.78 2.81
N PHE A 58 -14.50 7.89 3.04
CA PHE A 58 -13.92 7.05 1.98
C PHE A 58 -14.60 5.69 1.87
N HIS A 59 -15.22 5.19 2.94
CA HIS A 59 -15.86 3.88 2.95
C HIS A 59 -16.90 3.74 1.83
N GLY A 60 -16.90 2.59 1.15
CA GLY A 60 -17.81 2.32 0.03
C GLY A 60 -17.34 2.87 -1.33
N LYS A 61 -16.29 3.69 -1.38
CA LYS A 61 -15.71 4.16 -2.65
C LYS A 61 -14.83 3.10 -3.29
N LYS A 62 -14.61 3.22 -4.60
CA LYS A 62 -13.69 2.36 -5.34
C LYS A 62 -12.24 2.73 -5.08
N THR A 63 -11.39 1.74 -4.84
CA THR A 63 -9.93 1.86 -4.81
C THR A 63 -9.36 1.79 -6.22
N SER A 64 -8.08 2.10 -6.36
CA SER A 64 -7.36 2.06 -7.63
C SER A 64 -7.27 0.67 -8.28
N ASN A 65 -7.46 -0.40 -7.50
CA ASN A 65 -7.56 -1.76 -8.04
C ASN A 65 -9.01 -2.22 -8.32
N GLY A 66 -10.01 -1.35 -8.11
CA GLY A 66 -11.43 -1.60 -8.38
C GLY A 66 -12.21 -2.24 -7.23
N GLU A 67 -11.54 -2.60 -6.13
CA GLU A 67 -12.20 -3.06 -4.91
C GLU A 67 -12.99 -1.93 -4.25
N THR A 68 -14.02 -2.29 -3.47
CA THR A 68 -14.73 -1.32 -2.63
C THR A 68 -13.94 -1.15 -1.33
N TYR A 69 -13.56 0.09 -1.00
CA TYR A 69 -12.81 0.38 0.22
C TYR A 69 -13.64 0.08 1.46
N ASN A 70 -13.12 -0.81 2.29
CA ASN A 70 -13.66 -1.16 3.60
C ASN A 70 -12.80 -0.51 4.69
N GLN A 71 -13.36 0.43 5.46
CA GLN A 71 -12.63 1.09 6.55
C GLN A 71 -12.24 0.13 7.68
N ASN A 72 -12.94 -1.00 7.80
CA ASN A 72 -12.63 -2.08 8.73
C ASN A 72 -11.69 -3.13 8.12
N GLY A 73 -11.31 -2.97 6.85
CA GLY A 73 -10.38 -3.85 6.15
C GLY A 73 -8.93 -3.49 6.44
N LEU A 74 -8.07 -4.52 6.50
CA LEU A 74 -6.62 -4.34 6.65
C LEU A 74 -5.96 -4.10 5.30
N THR A 75 -6.19 -2.91 4.75
CA THR A 75 -5.69 -2.50 3.44
C THR A 75 -4.96 -1.16 3.49
N ALA A 76 -4.04 -0.95 2.56
CA ALA A 76 -3.22 0.26 2.47
C ALA A 76 -3.16 0.81 1.04
N ALA A 77 -2.84 2.10 0.95
CA ALA A 77 -2.49 2.76 -0.30
C ALA A 77 -0.97 2.92 -0.40
N HIS A 78 -0.41 2.66 -1.58
CA HIS A 78 1.00 2.94 -1.85
C HIS A 78 1.22 3.44 -3.28
N LYS A 79 2.13 4.41 -3.44
CA LYS A 79 2.43 5.06 -4.73
C LYS A 79 2.97 4.07 -5.76
N THR A 80 3.89 3.19 -5.38
CA THR A 80 4.67 2.40 -6.36
C THR A 80 4.63 0.89 -6.13
N LEU A 81 4.09 0.39 -5.02
CA LEU A 81 4.12 -1.05 -4.79
C LEU A 81 3.07 -1.75 -5.68
N PRO A 82 3.33 -2.98 -6.15
CA PRO A 82 2.30 -3.77 -6.81
C PRO A 82 1.04 -3.87 -5.95
N MET A 83 -0.13 -3.96 -6.58
CA MET A 83 -1.32 -4.32 -5.80
C MET A 83 -1.16 -5.75 -5.28
N ASN A 84 -1.81 -6.01 -4.15
CA ASN A 84 -1.72 -7.23 -3.37
C ASN A 84 -0.37 -7.46 -2.67
N THR A 85 0.58 -6.52 -2.74
CA THR A 85 1.74 -6.56 -1.84
C THR A 85 1.28 -6.54 -0.39
N ILE A 86 1.79 -7.48 0.41
CA ILE A 86 1.55 -7.54 1.85
C ILE A 86 2.63 -6.75 2.55
N LEU A 87 2.24 -5.95 3.54
CA LEU A 87 3.11 -5.12 4.35
C LEU A 87 2.87 -5.42 5.82
N LYS A 88 3.93 -5.53 6.60
CA LYS A 88 3.86 -5.37 8.05
C LYS A 88 4.28 -3.93 8.37
N VAL A 89 3.38 -3.17 8.98
CA VAL A 89 3.61 -1.77 9.34
C VAL A 89 3.77 -1.69 10.85
N THR A 90 4.90 -1.17 11.31
CA THR A 90 5.20 -0.92 12.72
C THR A 90 5.12 0.56 12.98
N ASN A 91 4.26 0.98 13.92
CA ASN A 91 4.24 2.34 14.43
C ASN A 91 5.41 2.52 15.41
N LEU A 92 6.41 3.30 15.03
CA LEU A 92 7.65 3.48 15.79
C LEU A 92 7.44 4.25 17.10
N ASN A 93 6.31 4.94 17.26
CA ASN A 93 6.01 5.69 18.49
C ASN A 93 5.55 4.76 19.64
N ASN A 94 4.96 3.59 19.33
CA ASN A 94 4.39 2.69 20.33
C ASN A 94 4.65 1.20 20.08
N ASN A 95 5.46 0.87 19.07
CA ASN A 95 5.83 -0.48 18.64
C ASN A 95 4.67 -1.39 18.24
N ARG A 96 3.45 -0.85 18.07
CA ARG A 96 2.30 -1.64 17.61
C ARG A 96 2.45 -1.93 16.12
N GLN A 97 2.04 -3.13 15.72
CA GLN A 97 2.21 -3.63 14.35
C GLN A 97 0.87 -4.06 13.76
N VAL A 98 0.73 -3.92 12.46
CA VAL A 98 -0.41 -4.43 11.69
C VAL A 98 0.05 -4.94 10.34
N THR A 99 -0.55 -6.04 9.87
CA THR A 99 -0.33 -6.54 8.52
C THR A 99 -1.45 -6.05 7.62
N VAL A 100 -1.11 -5.44 6.48
CA VAL A 100 -2.05 -4.86 5.52
C VAL A 100 -1.72 -5.28 4.09
N ARG A 101 -2.73 -5.27 3.22
CA ARG A 101 -2.57 -5.51 1.77
C ARG A 101 -2.69 -4.21 1.00
N VAL A 102 -1.79 -3.97 0.06
CA VAL A 102 -1.89 -2.83 -0.86
C VAL A 102 -3.02 -3.07 -1.85
N ASN A 103 -4.05 -2.22 -1.86
CA ASN A 103 -5.14 -2.29 -2.84
C ASN A 103 -5.48 -0.93 -3.48
N ASP A 104 -4.71 0.11 -3.14
CA ASP A 104 -4.97 1.47 -3.61
C ASP A 104 -3.68 2.26 -3.89
N ARG A 105 -3.81 3.38 -4.60
CA ARG A 105 -2.73 4.31 -4.93
C ARG A 105 -2.78 5.58 -4.09
N GLY A 106 -1.61 6.11 -3.78
CA GLY A 106 -1.45 7.33 -3.00
C GLY A 106 -0.59 7.11 -1.75
N PRO A 107 -0.59 8.07 -0.81
CA PRO A 107 -1.29 9.36 -0.88
C PRO A 107 -0.68 10.31 -1.93
N PHE A 108 -1.46 11.26 -2.47
CA PHE A 108 -0.99 12.26 -3.46
C PHE A 108 -1.00 13.70 -2.95
N VAL A 109 -1.16 13.86 -1.63
CA VAL A 109 -1.04 15.14 -0.94
C VAL A 109 0.43 15.46 -0.71
N ASN A 110 0.83 16.71 -0.91
CA ASN A 110 2.20 17.15 -0.66
C ASN A 110 2.62 16.78 0.78
N ASN A 111 3.86 16.31 0.93
CA ASN A 111 4.45 15.86 2.20
C ASN A 111 3.92 14.54 2.81
N ARG A 112 3.28 13.68 2.01
CA ARG A 112 2.95 12.28 2.35
C ARG A 112 3.11 11.41 1.12
#